data_AF-A0A2U1ZYK2-F1
#
_entry.id   AF-A0A2U1ZYK2-F1
#
_cell.length_a   1.000
_cell.length_b   1.000
_cell.length_c   1.000
_cell.angle_alpha   90.00
_cell.angle_beta   90.00
_cell.angle_gamma   90.00
#
_symmetry.space_group_name_H-M   'P 1'
#
loop_
_entity.id
_entity.type
_entity.pdbx_description
1 polymer ?
#
loop_
_entity_poly.entity_id
_entity_poly.type
_entity_poly.pdbx_seq_one_letter_code
_entity_poly.pdbx_strand_id
1 'polypeptide(L)'
;MSAPVQVDVTTLTYEQARSELLDVVQRLEQGASTLEDSMNLWERGEALAAHCQTWLDGARTRLREVAAEREAASAEQPAGNRNEDV
;
A
#
# COMPACT_ATOMS: atom_id res chain seq x y z
N MET A 1 27.89 -2.91 -20.04
CA MET A 1 26.70 -2.02 -20.16
C MET A 1 26.37 -1.57 -18.75
N SER A 2 26.24 -0.27 -18.50
CA SER A 2 25.95 0.25 -17.16
C SER A 2 24.50 -0.05 -16.80
N ALA A 3 24.28 -0.74 -15.69
CA ALA A 3 22.96 -0.82 -15.08
C ALA A 3 22.49 0.60 -14.73
N PRO A 4 21.24 0.98 -15.05
CA PRO A 4 20.70 2.28 -14.66
C PRO A 4 20.71 2.38 -13.13
N VAL A 5 21.09 3.54 -12.61
CA VAL A 5 20.94 3.85 -11.17
C VAL A 5 19.45 3.88 -10.87
N GLN A 6 18.95 2.81 -10.28
CA GLN A 6 17.55 2.71 -9.87
C GLN A 6 17.36 3.47 -8.56
N VAL A 7 16.32 4.31 -8.51
CA VAL A 7 15.94 5.02 -7.28
C VAL A 7 15.49 4.00 -6.24
N ASP A 8 15.96 4.12 -5.01
CA ASP A 8 15.54 3.27 -3.90
C ASP A 8 14.02 3.35 -3.71
N VAL A 9 13.34 2.21 -3.77
CA VAL A 9 11.88 2.09 -3.65
C VAL A 9 11.35 2.68 -2.34
N THR A 10 12.16 2.64 -1.27
CA THR A 10 11.76 3.15 0.05
C THR A 10 11.52 4.66 0.06
N THR A 11 12.08 5.37 -0.92
CA THR A 11 11.94 6.82 -1.07
C THR A 11 10.72 7.23 -1.90
N LEU A 12 10.03 6.26 -2.53
CA LEU A 12 8.91 6.52 -3.41
C LEU A 12 7.61 6.71 -2.62
N THR A 13 6.77 7.62 -3.10
CA THR A 13 5.35 7.66 -2.70
C THR A 13 4.59 6.46 -3.27
N TYR A 14 3.42 6.14 -2.70
CA TYR A 14 2.58 5.05 -3.20
C TYR A 14 2.26 5.16 -4.69
N GLU A 15 1.83 6.33 -5.17
CA GLU A 15 1.46 6.51 -6.59
C GLU A 15 2.67 6.40 -7.53
N GLN A 16 3.84 6.88 -7.09
CA GLN A 16 5.08 6.71 -7.87
C GLN A 16 5.48 5.24 -7.96
N ALA A 17 5.48 4.52 -6.84
CA ALA A 17 5.82 3.11 -6.81
C ALA A 17 4.83 2.27 -7.65
N ARG A 18 3.53 2.59 -7.57
CA ARG A 18 2.49 1.95 -8.38
C ARG A 18 2.66 2.23 -9.87
N SER A 19 2.95 3.48 -10.25
CA SER A 19 3.18 3.83 -11.65
C SER A 19 4.38 3.07 -12.21
N GLU A 20 5.49 3.04 -11.47
CA GLU A 20 6.68 2.32 -11.90
C GLU A 20 6.43 0.80 -11.97
N LEU A 21 5.64 0.24 -11.05
CA LEU A 21 5.29 -1.18 -11.08
C LEU A 21 4.49 -1.53 -12.34
N LEU A 22 3.57 -0.66 -12.76
CA LEU A 22 2.83 -0.84 -14.01
C LEU A 22 3.77 -0.84 -15.22
N ASP A 23 4.74 0.07 -15.26
CA ASP A 23 5.74 0.13 -16.34
C ASP A 23 6.62 -1.12 -16.37
N VAL A 24 7.02 -1.63 -15.20
CA VAL A 24 7.79 -2.88 -15.08
C VAL A 24 7.00 -4.07 -15.61
N VAL A 25 5.73 -4.21 -15.19
CA VAL A 25 4.85 -5.29 -15.67
C VAL A 25 4.66 -5.19 -17.18
N GLN A 26 4.40 -3.99 -17.70
CA GLN A 26 4.23 -3.78 -19.13
C GLN A 26 5.48 -4.21 -19.92
N ARG A 27 6.69 -3.93 -19.41
CA ARG A 27 7.95 -4.35 -20.04
C ARG A 27 8.16 -5.86 -19.97
N LEU A 28 7.78 -6.50 -18.87
CA LEU A 28 7.82 -7.96 -18.75
C LEU A 28 6.88 -8.64 -19.75
N GLU A 29 5.66 -8.11 -19.93
CA GLU A 29 4.66 -8.63 -20.88
C GLU A 29 5.09 -8.49 -22.34
N GLN A 30 5.83 -7.43 -22.67
CA GLN A 30 6.41 -7.24 -24.01
C GLN A 30 7.56 -8.22 -24.31
N GLY A 31 8.09 -8.88 -23.28
CA GLY A 31 9.26 -9.75 -23.35
C GLY A 31 10.56 -8.97 -23.35
N ALA A 32 11.49 -9.33 -22.45
CA ALA A 32 12.80 -8.72 -22.41
C ALA A 32 13.75 -9.34 -23.46
N SER A 33 14.71 -8.54 -23.94
CA SER A 33 15.73 -8.97 -24.91
C SER A 33 16.66 -10.06 -24.37
N THR A 34 16.84 -10.12 -23.05
CA THR A 34 17.74 -11.07 -22.39
C THR A 34 17.13 -11.59 -21.09
N LEU A 35 17.63 -12.74 -20.62
CA LEU A 35 17.25 -13.28 -19.32
C LEU A 35 17.64 -12.36 -18.16
N GLU A 36 18.81 -11.73 -18.24
CA GLU A 36 19.30 -10.79 -17.23
C GLU A 36 18.37 -9.58 -17.11
N ASP A 37 17.89 -9.04 -18.25
CA ASP A 37 16.90 -7.96 -18.25
C ASP A 37 15.56 -8.40 -17.62
N SER A 38 15.09 -9.62 -17.93
CA SER A 38 13.88 -10.19 -17.31
C SER A 38 14.02 -10.34 -15.80
N MET A 39 15.18 -10.80 -15.33
CA MET A 39 15.46 -10.95 -13.89
C MET A 39 15.48 -9.60 -13.18
N ASN A 40 16.18 -8.61 -13.75
CA ASN A 40 16.23 -7.26 -13.18
C ASN A 40 14.84 -6.60 -13.10
N LEU A 41 14.02 -6.77 -14.15
CA LEU A 41 12.64 -6.29 -14.15
C LEU A 41 11.80 -6.98 -13.08
N TRP A 42 11.91 -8.30 -12.94
CA TRP A 42 11.18 -9.04 -11.93
C TRP A 42 11.57 -8.61 -10.50
N GLU A 43 12.87 -8.54 -10.20
CA GLU A 43 13.35 -8.10 -8.88
C GLU A 43 12.88 -6.68 -8.53
N ARG A 44 12.90 -5.77 -9.52
CA ARG A 44 12.36 -4.42 -9.34
C ARG A 44 10.85 -4.45 -9.09
N GLY A 45 10.11 -5.25 -9.84
CA GLY A 45 8.67 -5.43 -9.66
C GLY A 45 8.32 -5.93 -8.25
N GLU A 46 9.04 -6.92 -7.75
CA GLU A 46 8.84 -7.45 -6.39
C GLU A 46 9.10 -6.39 -5.32
N ALA A 47 10.18 -5.61 -5.46
CA ALA A 47 10.51 -4.54 -4.53
C ALA A 47 9.41 -3.45 -4.50
N LEU A 48 8.90 -3.05 -5.67
CA LEU A 48 7.83 -2.05 -5.79
C LEU A 48 6.51 -2.59 -5.22
N ALA A 49 6.17 -3.85 -5.49
CA ALA A 49 4.97 -4.49 -4.98
C ALA A 49 4.99 -4.58 -3.44
N ALA A 50 6.11 -4.99 -2.86
CA ALA A 50 6.30 -5.05 -1.41
C ALA A 50 6.15 -3.67 -0.75
N HIS A 51 6.70 -2.62 -1.36
CA HIS A 51 6.55 -1.25 -0.88
C HIS A 51 5.09 -0.79 -0.95
N CYS A 52 4.40 -1.02 -2.07
CA CYS A 52 2.99 -0.71 -2.22
C CYS A 52 2.13 -1.42 -1.16
N GLN A 53 2.42 -2.69 -0.90
CA GLN A 53 1.71 -3.48 0.11
C GLN A 53 1.89 -2.90 1.51
N THR A 54 3.11 -2.48 1.86
CA THR A 54 3.40 -1.83 3.15
C THR A 54 2.57 -0.56 3.36
N TRP A 55 2.43 0.27 2.33
CA TRP A 55 1.57 1.46 2.37
C TRP A 55 0.09 1.11 2.61
N LEU A 56 -0.42 0.12 1.87
CA LEU A 56 -1.82 -0.31 1.98
C LEU A 56 -2.15 -0.92 3.33
N ASP A 57 -1.22 -1.69 3.91
CA ASP A 57 -1.37 -2.28 5.24
C ASP A 57 -1.37 -1.22 6.34
N GLY A 58 -0.50 -0.20 6.22
CA GLY A 58 -0.52 0.96 7.11
C GLY A 58 -1.86 1.70 7.06
N ALA A 59 -2.36 1.99 5.85
CA ALA A 59 -3.66 2.64 5.66
C ALA A 59 -4.81 1.82 6.26
N ARG A 60 -4.81 0.50 6.05
CA ARG A 60 -5.83 -0.41 6.59
C ARG A 60 -5.80 -0.47 8.12
N THR A 61 -4.62 -0.45 8.71
CA THR A 61 -4.47 -0.43 10.18
C THR A 61 -5.05 0.85 10.76
N ARG A 62 -4.72 2.01 10.20
CA ARG A 62 -5.29 3.29 10.63
C ARG A 62 -6.82 3.33 10.51
N LEU A 63 -7.38 2.77 9.44
CA LEU A 63 -8.84 2.70 9.28
C LEU A 63 -9.50 1.82 10.36
N ARG A 64 -8.86 0.71 10.73
CA ARG A 64 -9.35 -0.18 11.80
C ARG A 64 -9.32 0.51 13.17
N GLU A 65 -8.26 1.26 13.47
CA GLU A 65 -8.13 2.03 14.71
C GLU A 65 -9.25 3.07 14.84
N VAL A 66 -9.46 3.89 13.79
CA VAL A 66 -10.54 4.89 13.76
C VAL A 66 -11.92 4.24 13.89
N ALA A 67 -12.14 3.07 13.28
CA ALA A 67 -13.40 2.34 13.44
C ALA A 67 -13.61 1.87 14.88
N ALA A 68 -12.58 1.30 15.53
CA ALA A 68 -12.65 0.84 16.91
C ALA A 68 -12.90 1.99 17.90
N GLU A 69 -12.26 3.14 17.70
CA GLU A 69 -12.49 4.35 18.51
C GLU A 69 -13.94 4.83 18.43
N ARG A 70 -14.55 4.78 17.24
CA ARG A 70 -15.96 5.16 17.04
C ARG A 70 -16.94 4.20 17.73
N GLU A 71 -16.66 2.91 17.68
CA GLU A 71 -17.46 1.90 18.38
C GLU A 71 -17.37 2.09 19.91
N ALA A 72 -16.17 2.29 20.44
CA ALA A 72 -15.96 2.57 21.86
C ALA A 72 -16.68 3.85 22.30
N ALA A 73 -16.58 4.94 21.55
CA ALA A 73 -17.27 6.20 21.84
C ALA A 73 -18.80 6.07 21.82
N SER A 74 -19.34 5.12 21.05
CA SER A 74 -20.78 4.85 20.99
C SER A 74 -21.25 3.94 22.13
N ALA A 75 -20.39 3.05 22.62
CA ALA A 75 -20.67 2.16 23.75
C ALA A 75 -20.64 2.89 25.11
N GLU A 76 -19.84 3.95 25.24
CA GLU A 76 -19.71 4.75 26.47
C GLU A 76 -20.89 5.72 26.71
N GLN A 77 -21.88 5.81 25.81
CA GLN A 77 -23.07 6.63 26.01
C GLN A 77 -24.02 5.93 27.00
N PRO A 78 -24.18 6.45 28.23
CA PRO A 78 -25.05 5.82 29.20
C PRO A 78 -26.50 5.92 28.69
N ALA A 79 -27.22 4.80 28.69
CA ALA A 79 -28.66 4.74 28.56
C ALA A 79 -29.30 5.41 29.80
N GLY A 80 -29.25 6.73 29.86
CA GLY A 80 -29.61 7.51 31.03
C GLY A 80 -30.19 8.84 30.62
N ASN A 81 -31.42 8.83 30.08
CA ASN A 81 -32.48 9.71 30.53
C ASN A 81 -33.82 9.33 29.86
N ARG A 82 -34.60 8.45 30.50
CA ARG A 82 -36.06 8.44 30.33
C ARG A 82 -36.63 8.87 31.67
N ASN A 83 -36.72 10.19 31.86
CA ASN A 83 -37.42 10.79 32.98
C ASN A 83 -38.80 10.12 33.14
N GLU A 84 -38.98 9.51 34.30
CA GLU A 84 -40.25 9.08 34.86
C GLU A 84 -41.04 10.32 35.23
N ASP A 85 -42.00 10.75 34.41
CA ASP A 85 -43.03 11.73 34.79
C ASP A 85 -44.21 11.67 33.80
N VAL A 86 -45.16 10.74 34.03
CA VAL A 86 -46.61 10.93 33.80
C VAL A 86 -47.43 9.86 34.51
#